data_AF-A0A973JC59-F1
#
_entry.id   AF-A0A973JC59-F1
#
_cell.length_a   1.000
_cell.length_b   1.000
_cell.length_c   1.000
_cell.angle_alpha   90.00
_cell.angle_beta   90.00
_cell.angle_gamma   90.00
#
_symmetry.space_group_name_H-M   'P 1'
#
loop_
_entity.id
_entity.type
_entity.pdbx_description
1 polymer ?
#
loop_
_entity_poly.entity_id
_entity_poly.type
_entity_poly.pdbx_seq_one_letter_code
_entity_poly.pdbx_strand_id
1 'polypeptide(L)'
;MKKKTFLLIFIFIILATAAVAGAERKTLFRVNFNTLADWEPLTFPKIKTHSKYTLVADGEKTVLKAESHASASAIVYRRTFNIYEYPRIKWRWKVTHLSDRGNPKEKAGDDYPIRVYVMFQY
;
A
#
# COMPACT_ATOMS: atom_id res chain seq x y z
N MET A 1 7.47 53.71 -1.57
CA MET A 1 6.39 52.75 -1.94
C MET A 1 6.91 51.35 -2.28
N LYS A 2 7.93 51.18 -3.13
CA LYS A 2 8.42 49.85 -3.58
C LYS A 2 8.86 48.87 -2.46
N LYS A 3 9.45 49.34 -1.37
CA LYS A 3 9.90 48.49 -0.23
C LYS A 3 8.75 47.87 0.57
N LYS A 4 7.63 48.61 0.75
CA LYS A 4 6.44 48.10 1.45
C LYS A 4 5.73 47.03 0.62
N THR A 5 5.68 47.21 -0.71
CA THR A 5 5.14 46.22 -1.64
C THR A 5 5.96 44.93 -1.64
N PHE A 6 7.30 45.03 -1.62
CA PHE A 6 8.18 43.86 -1.57
C PHE A 6 8.02 43.07 -0.26
N LEU A 7 7.91 43.77 0.87
CA LEU A 7 7.68 43.16 2.19
C LEU A 7 6.33 42.43 2.26
N LEU A 8 5.26 43.01 1.69
CA LEU A 8 3.94 42.39 1.64
C LEU A 8 3.92 41.13 0.77
N ILE A 9 4.59 41.14 -0.39
CA ILE A 9 4.74 39.95 -1.24
C ILE A 9 5.51 38.86 -0.51
N PHE A 10 6.59 39.21 0.18
CA PHE A 10 7.39 38.26 0.95
C PHE A 10 6.60 37.63 2.10
N ILE A 11 5.81 38.42 2.84
CA ILE A 11 4.91 37.92 3.89
C ILE A 11 3.82 37.01 3.30
N PHE A 12 3.25 37.37 2.15
CA PHE A 12 2.24 36.55 1.48
C PHE A 12 2.82 35.19 1.02
N ILE A 13 4.05 35.18 0.52
CA ILE A 13 4.75 33.94 0.15
C ILE A 13 5.03 33.06 1.38
N ILE A 14 5.43 33.66 2.51
CA ILE A 14 5.64 32.93 3.77
C ILE A 14 4.32 32.35 4.31
N LEU A 15 3.22 33.11 4.26
CA LEU A 15 1.90 32.64 4.69
C LEU A 15 1.37 31.53 3.78
N ALA A 16 1.54 31.65 2.47
CA ALA A 16 1.12 30.63 1.51
C ALA A 16 1.92 29.32 1.66
N THR A 17 3.23 29.40 1.90
CA THR A 17 4.07 28.21 2.13
C THR A 17 3.72 27.51 3.44
N ALA A 18 3.45 28.26 4.51
CA ALA A 18 3.01 27.70 5.80
C ALA A 18 1.65 26.99 5.69
N ALA A 19 0.71 27.54 4.92
CA ALA A 19 -0.61 26.92 4.70
C ALA A 19 -0.51 25.57 3.93
N VAL A 20 0.37 25.48 2.94
CA VAL A 20 0.60 24.23 2.19
C VAL A 20 1.32 23.19 3.04
N ALA A 21 2.26 23.61 3.89
CA ALA A 21 3.00 22.72 4.80
C ALA A 21 2.14 22.23 5.98
N GLY A 22 1.21 23.05 6.46
CA GLY A 22 0.30 22.74 7.58
C GLY A 22 -0.96 21.98 7.17
N ALA A 23 -1.17 21.70 5.87
CA ALA A 23 -2.30 20.89 5.42
C ALA A 23 -2.13 19.43 5.90
N GLU A 24 -2.74 19.11 7.04
CA GLU A 24 -2.89 17.73 7.49
C GLU A 24 -3.61 16.92 6.42
N ARG A 25 -2.88 16.02 5.77
CA ARG A 25 -3.50 15.05 4.87
C ARG A 25 -4.21 14.00 5.71
N LYS A 26 -5.54 14.08 5.71
CA LYS A 26 -6.42 13.09 6.32
C LYS A 26 -6.04 11.69 5.81
N THR A 27 -5.72 10.80 6.73
CA THR A 27 -5.53 9.38 6.42
C THR A 27 -6.90 8.71 6.38
N LEU A 28 -7.25 8.05 5.27
CA LEU A 28 -8.52 7.33 5.17
C LEU A 28 -8.57 6.16 6.16
N PHE A 29 -7.58 5.27 6.09
CA PHE A 29 -7.43 4.14 7.00
C PHE A 29 -5.97 3.69 7.08
N ARG A 30 -5.67 2.93 8.13
CA ARG A 30 -4.38 2.27 8.32
C ARG A 30 -4.61 0.84 8.78
N VAL A 31 -4.00 -0.11 8.08
CA VAL A 31 -4.04 -1.52 8.47
C VAL A 31 -2.86 -1.79 9.41
N ASN A 32 -3.17 -2.11 10.67
CA ASN A 32 -2.17 -2.51 11.66
C ASN A 32 -2.05 -4.04 11.80
N PHE A 33 -2.83 -4.80 11.02
CA PHE A 33 -2.82 -6.27 11.01
C PHE A 33 -3.04 -6.91 12.39
N ASN A 34 -3.93 -6.33 13.20
CA ASN A 34 -4.38 -6.95 14.46
C ASN A 34 -5.39 -8.08 14.21
N THR A 35 -6.07 -8.05 13.05
CA THR A 35 -7.04 -9.05 12.61
C THR A 35 -7.09 -9.09 11.08
N LEU A 36 -7.56 -10.20 10.53
CA LEU A 36 -7.87 -10.36 9.10
C LEU A 36 -9.39 -10.34 8.82
N ALA A 37 -10.22 -9.91 9.77
CA ALA A 37 -11.68 -9.93 9.64
C ALA A 37 -12.21 -9.14 8.41
N ASP A 38 -11.56 -8.04 8.02
CA ASP A 38 -11.91 -7.25 6.84
C ASP A 38 -11.26 -7.76 5.53
N TRP A 39 -10.60 -8.92 5.56
CA TRP A 39 -9.87 -9.48 4.43
C TRP A 39 -10.51 -10.77 3.94
N GLU A 40 -10.95 -10.78 2.68
CA GLU A 40 -11.58 -11.92 2.04
C GLU A 40 -10.56 -12.76 1.28
N PRO A 41 -10.57 -14.10 1.39
CA PRO A 41 -9.73 -14.94 0.54
C PRO A 41 -10.16 -14.84 -0.93
N LEU A 42 -9.18 -14.82 -1.83
CA LEU A 42 -9.37 -14.90 -3.26
C LEU A 42 -8.53 -16.04 -3.84
N THR A 43 -9.18 -17.00 -4.46
CA THR A 43 -8.56 -18.16 -5.10
C THR A 43 -8.66 -18.04 -6.63
N PHE A 44 -7.77 -18.74 -7.32
CA PHE A 44 -7.73 -18.75 -8.78
C PHE A 44 -8.13 -20.15 -9.30
N PRO A 45 -9.05 -20.27 -10.27
CA PRO A 45 -9.59 -21.57 -10.70
C PRO A 45 -8.54 -22.61 -11.13
N LYS A 46 -7.39 -22.16 -11.65
CA LYS A 46 -6.32 -23.03 -12.15
C LYS A 46 -5.25 -23.37 -11.10
N ILE A 47 -5.43 -22.93 -9.85
CA ILE A 47 -4.45 -23.10 -8.78
C ILE A 47 -5.04 -24.00 -7.69
N LYS A 48 -4.45 -25.19 -7.51
CA LYS A 48 -4.91 -26.18 -6.52
C LYS A 48 -4.41 -25.90 -5.11
N THR A 49 -3.24 -25.30 -4.98
CA THR A 49 -2.59 -25.01 -3.69
C THR A 49 -2.60 -23.51 -3.45
N HIS A 50 -3.06 -23.08 -2.27
CA HIS A 50 -3.17 -21.66 -1.93
C HIS A 50 -2.10 -21.23 -0.93
N SER A 51 -1.69 -19.97 -1.04
CA SER A 51 -0.72 -19.38 -0.12
C SER A 51 -1.34 -19.21 1.27
N LYS A 52 -0.50 -19.32 2.30
CA LYS A 52 -0.92 -19.17 3.70
C LYS A 52 -0.72 -17.72 4.14
N TYR A 53 -1.72 -17.16 4.79
CA TYR A 53 -1.71 -15.81 5.36
C TYR A 53 -1.84 -15.90 6.86
N THR A 54 -0.88 -15.34 7.59
CA THR A 54 -0.89 -15.34 9.06
C THR A 54 -0.46 -14.00 9.61
N LEU A 55 -0.95 -13.69 10.81
CA LEU A 55 -0.50 -12.54 11.58
C LEU A 55 0.66 -12.99 12.48
N VAL A 56 1.80 -12.31 12.38
CA VAL A 56 3.00 -12.63 13.17
C VAL A 56 3.56 -11.37 13.82
N ALA A 57 4.23 -11.52 14.95
CA ALA A 57 4.98 -10.44 15.58
C ALA A 57 6.30 -10.17 14.83
N ASP A 58 6.63 -8.89 14.68
CA ASP A 58 7.88 -8.38 14.12
C ASP A 58 8.34 -7.17 14.96
N GLY A 59 9.09 -7.46 16.03
CA GLY A 59 9.36 -6.49 17.10
C GLY A 59 8.06 -6.10 17.82
N GLU A 60 7.82 -4.79 17.95
CA GLU A 60 6.61 -4.24 18.59
C GLU A 60 5.37 -4.18 17.67
N LYS A 61 5.46 -4.73 16.45
CA LYS A 61 4.40 -4.64 15.44
C LYS A 61 3.87 -6.02 15.08
N THR A 62 2.58 -6.09 14.78
CA THR A 62 2.00 -7.24 14.07
C THR A 62 2.06 -6.99 12.57
N VAL A 63 2.47 -7.99 11.80
CA VAL A 63 2.56 -7.93 10.34
C VAL A 63 1.86 -9.11 9.69
N LEU A 64 1.38 -8.91 8.47
CA LEU A 64 0.92 -10.00 7.62
C LEU A 64 2.12 -10.75 7.05
N LYS A 65 2.20 -12.05 7.35
CA LYS A 65 3.11 -12.99 6.68
C LYS A 65 2.34 -13.74 5.60
N ALA A 66 2.84 -13.68 4.38
CA ALA A 66 2.40 -14.51 3.27
C ALA A 66 3.46 -15.59 3.00
N GLU A 67 3.04 -16.84 2.91
CA GLU A 67 3.91 -17.98 2.62
C GLU A 67 3.35 -18.73 1.41
N SER A 68 4.19 -18.95 0.40
CA SER A 68 3.84 -19.74 -0.79
C SER A 68 4.73 -20.97 -0.90
N HIS A 69 4.14 -22.07 -1.35
CA HIS A 69 4.86 -23.29 -1.70
C HIS A 69 4.19 -23.94 -2.91
N ALA A 70 4.74 -23.69 -4.11
CA ALA A 70 4.11 -24.06 -5.37
C ALA A 70 2.61 -23.70 -5.42
N SER A 71 2.28 -22.51 -4.88
CA SER A 71 0.93 -22.08 -4.56
C SER A 71 0.67 -20.64 -5.00
N ALA A 72 -0.60 -20.30 -5.20
CA ALA A 72 -1.02 -18.92 -5.43
C ALA A 72 -2.45 -18.67 -4.94
N SER A 73 -2.65 -17.50 -4.37
CA SER A 73 -3.93 -16.95 -3.93
C SER A 73 -3.73 -15.47 -3.63
N ALA A 74 -4.80 -14.79 -3.22
CA ALA A 74 -4.74 -13.45 -2.68
C ALA A 74 -5.67 -13.33 -1.46
N ILE A 75 -5.53 -12.22 -0.74
CA ILE A 75 -6.56 -11.72 0.16
C ILE A 75 -6.95 -10.32 -0.30
N VAL A 76 -8.22 -9.97 -0.17
CA VAL A 76 -8.78 -8.73 -0.71
C VAL A 76 -9.40 -7.93 0.41
N TYR A 77 -8.97 -6.67 0.54
CA TYR A 77 -9.64 -5.68 1.38
C TYR A 77 -10.65 -4.92 0.52
N ARG A 78 -11.94 -5.23 0.66
CA ARG A 78 -12.98 -4.69 -0.21
C ARG A 78 -13.62 -3.44 0.41
N ARG A 79 -13.11 -2.26 0.03
CA ARG A 79 -13.77 -0.97 0.31
C ARG A 79 -13.62 0.00 -0.86
N THR A 80 -14.67 0.75 -1.13
CA THR A 80 -14.68 1.84 -2.11
C THR A 80 -14.30 3.14 -1.41
N PHE A 81 -13.45 3.95 -2.04
CA PHE A 81 -13.04 5.27 -1.54
C PHE A 81 -12.86 6.25 -2.69
N ASN A 82 -13.07 7.54 -2.41
CA ASN A 82 -12.85 8.60 -3.39
C ASN A 82 -11.35 8.82 -3.57
N ILE A 83 -10.82 8.46 -4.75
CA ILE A 83 -9.39 8.59 -5.07
C ILE A 83 -8.93 10.05 -5.18
N TYR A 84 -9.85 10.99 -5.44
CA TYR A 84 -9.53 12.41 -5.49
C TYR A 84 -9.33 12.99 -4.08
N GLU A 85 -10.02 12.43 -3.08
CA GLU A 85 -9.81 12.76 -1.67
C GLU A 85 -8.60 12.03 -1.08
N TYR A 86 -8.36 10.78 -1.49
CA TYR A 86 -7.31 9.91 -0.92
C TYR A 86 -6.40 9.30 -2.00
N PRO A 87 -5.57 10.11 -2.69
CA PRO A 87 -4.81 9.66 -3.87
C PRO A 87 -3.53 8.88 -3.55
N ARG A 88 -3.25 8.57 -2.28
CA ARG A 88 -1.95 8.03 -1.85
C ARG A 88 -2.11 6.78 -1.00
N ILE A 89 -1.41 5.73 -1.40
CA ILE A 89 -1.23 4.51 -0.60
C ILE A 89 0.23 4.44 -0.15
N LYS A 90 0.45 4.02 1.10
CA LYS A 90 1.78 3.74 1.64
C LYS A 90 1.78 2.34 2.22
N TRP A 91 2.77 1.55 1.87
CA TRP A 91 3.01 0.24 2.47
C TRP A 91 4.49 0.05 2.72
N ARG A 92 4.82 -0.96 3.53
CA ARG A 92 6.17 -1.50 3.65
C ARG A 92 6.05 -3.01 3.64
N TRP A 93 7.02 -3.66 3.00
CA TRP A 93 7.12 -5.11 2.93
C TRP A 93 8.58 -5.49 3.10
N LYS A 94 8.80 -6.75 3.47
CA LYS A 94 10.12 -7.38 3.50
C LYS A 94 10.01 -8.76 2.88
N VAL A 95 11.06 -9.19 2.21
CA VAL A 95 11.17 -10.55 1.68
C VAL A 95 12.17 -11.31 2.52
N THR A 96 11.77 -12.47 3.01
CA THR A 96 12.64 -13.35 3.82
C THR A 96 13.26 -14.46 2.99
N HIS A 97 12.60 -14.89 1.92
CA HIS A 97 13.07 -15.93 1.03
C HIS A 97 12.53 -15.70 -0.39
N LEU A 98 13.36 -15.99 -1.39
CA LEU A 98 13.01 -15.91 -2.81
C LEU A 98 13.16 -17.29 -3.44
N SER A 99 12.31 -17.58 -4.43
CA SER A 99 12.49 -18.74 -5.29
C SER A 99 13.63 -18.47 -6.28
N ASP A 100 14.57 -19.40 -6.40
CA ASP A 100 15.71 -19.30 -7.32
C ASP A 100 15.30 -19.39 -8.81
N ARG A 101 14.02 -19.68 -9.08
CA ARG A 101 13.47 -19.89 -10.43
C ARG A 101 12.67 -18.70 -10.97
N GLY A 102 12.59 -17.60 -10.24
CA GLY A 102 11.83 -16.42 -10.64
C GLY A 102 12.51 -15.67 -11.80
N ASN A 103 11.86 -15.64 -12.97
CA ASN A 103 12.21 -14.75 -14.08
C ASN A 103 10.94 -14.05 -14.59
N PRO A 104 10.63 -12.82 -14.11
CA PRO A 104 9.36 -12.15 -14.41
C PRO A 104 9.18 -11.78 -15.89
N LYS A 105 10.23 -11.89 -16.70
CA LYS A 105 10.17 -11.63 -18.16
C LYS A 105 9.64 -12.84 -18.94
N GLU A 106 9.58 -14.01 -18.32
CA GLU A 106 9.15 -15.25 -18.95
C GLU A 106 7.91 -15.79 -18.27
N LYS A 107 6.95 -16.30 -19.05
CA LYS A 107 5.69 -16.82 -18.51
C LYS A 107 5.89 -17.91 -17.45
N ALA A 108 6.91 -18.76 -17.61
CA ALA A 108 7.23 -19.82 -16.66
C ALA A 108 7.87 -19.31 -15.35
N GLY A 109 8.44 -18.10 -15.39
CA GLY A 109 9.12 -17.45 -14.26
C GLY A 109 8.38 -16.23 -13.71
N ASP A 110 7.12 -15.99 -14.13
CA ASP A 110 6.25 -14.89 -13.69
C ASP A 110 5.82 -15.06 -12.21
N ASP A 111 6.81 -14.99 -11.32
CA ASP A 111 6.71 -15.18 -9.89
C ASP A 111 7.23 -13.94 -9.14
N TYR A 112 6.48 -13.51 -8.13
CA TYR A 112 6.72 -12.29 -7.38
C TYR A 112 6.41 -12.55 -5.91
N PRO A 113 7.26 -12.09 -4.97
CA PRO A 113 7.03 -12.32 -3.54
C PRO A 113 5.73 -11.70 -3.03
N ILE A 114 5.34 -10.55 -3.62
CA ILE A 114 4.08 -9.89 -3.35
C ILE A 114 3.66 -9.07 -4.58
N ARG A 115 2.36 -9.07 -4.89
CA ARG A 115 1.73 -8.16 -5.84
C ARG A 115 0.65 -7.37 -5.10
N VAL A 116 0.55 -6.08 -5.37
CA VAL A 116 -0.52 -5.22 -4.83
C VAL A 116 -1.33 -4.67 -6.00
N TYR A 117 -2.63 -4.93 -5.99
CA TYR A 117 -3.55 -4.47 -7.01
C TYR A 117 -4.45 -3.37 -6.45
N VAL A 118 -4.60 -2.29 -7.21
CA VAL A 118 -5.58 -1.23 -6.95
C VAL A 118 -6.56 -1.26 -8.11
N MET A 119 -7.83 -1.54 -7.81
CA MET A 119 -8.88 -1.67 -8.82
C MET A 119 -9.73 -0.40 -8.83
N PHE A 120 -9.98 0.13 -10.03
CA PHE A 120 -10.86 1.28 -10.26
C PHE A 120 -12.19 0.76 -10.80
N GLN A 121 -13.30 1.30 -10.27
CA GLN A 121 -14.62 1.09 -10.86
C GLN A 121 -14.71 1.89 -12.16
N TYR A 122 -15.21 1.26 -13.21
CA TYR A 122 -15.50 1.88 -14.51
C TYR A 122 -16.98 2.23 -14.62
#